data_AF-A0A8H4AJK1-F1
#
_entry.id   AF-A0A8H4AJK1-F1
#
_cell.length_a   1.000
_cell.length_b   1.000
_cell.length_c   1.000
_cell.angle_alpha   90.00
_cell.angle_beta   90.00
_cell.angle_gamma   90.00
#
_symmetry.space_group_name_H-M   'P 1'
#
loop_
_entity.id
_entity.type
_entity.pdbx_description
1 polymer ?
#
loop_
_entity_poly.entity_id
_entity_poly.type
_entity_poly.pdbx_seq_one_letter_code
_entity_poly.pdbx_strand_id
1 'polypeptide(L)'
;MSSSTMGHRCLAGHIKERRYYRYFICRCSCDIKKSEAISSRALIETGKPCANYINFDDYTKQDVIKKTEETLRVEIIKDISLYDEPGYIYIYKVKDKNSGHLYKIGRSKSVGRRLEEWGKKCHYKAELVKALPEGKKCKYTHRAERLIHIELEVHRVDLLCDYCKQKHNEWFKSKKKIVCSVVKKWVDFMEKAYGFDE
;
A
#
# COMPACT_ATOMS: atom_id res chain seq x y z
N MET A 1 37.26 5.46 -30.98
CA MET A 1 37.42 5.28 -29.52
C MET A 1 36.04 5.05 -28.94
N SER A 2 35.63 3.78 -28.86
CA SER A 2 34.32 3.33 -28.40
C SER A 2 34.44 2.84 -26.96
N SER A 3 34.08 3.68 -25.98
CA SER A 3 33.99 3.28 -24.58
C SER A 3 32.65 2.56 -24.35
N SER A 4 32.72 1.22 -24.32
CA SER A 4 31.61 0.36 -23.88
C SER A 4 31.49 0.44 -22.36
N THR A 5 30.38 0.98 -21.86
CA THR A 5 29.98 0.86 -20.45
C THR A 5 29.58 -0.59 -20.18
N MET A 6 30.46 -1.33 -19.49
CA MET A 6 30.12 -2.66 -18.99
C MET A 6 28.99 -2.55 -17.96
N GLY A 7 27.78 -2.92 -18.38
CA GLY A 7 26.66 -3.15 -17.47
C GLY A 7 27.04 -4.21 -16.44
N HIS A 8 26.99 -3.84 -15.16
CA HIS A 8 27.15 -4.78 -14.06
C HIS A 8 26.03 -5.82 -14.12
N ARG A 9 26.38 -7.05 -14.53
CA ARG A 9 25.48 -8.20 -14.52
C ARG A 9 25.30 -8.65 -13.07
N CYS A 10 24.14 -8.37 -12.48
CA CYS A 10 23.78 -8.82 -11.14
C CYS A 10 23.50 -10.33 -11.21
N LEU A 11 24.43 -11.17 -10.75
CA LEU A 11 24.22 -12.61 -10.66
C LEU A 11 23.27 -12.90 -9.48
N ALA A 12 22.16 -13.58 -9.77
CA ALA A 12 21.16 -13.98 -8.78
C ALA A 12 21.81 -14.71 -7.60
N GLY A 13 21.52 -14.26 -6.38
CA GLY A 13 21.97 -14.96 -5.17
C GLY A 13 21.35 -16.36 -5.09
N HIS A 14 22.13 -17.34 -4.64
CA HIS A 14 21.63 -18.71 -4.46
C HIS A 14 20.76 -18.80 -3.21
N ILE A 15 19.54 -19.30 -3.37
CA ILE A 15 18.61 -19.63 -2.28
C ILE A 15 19.07 -20.95 -1.66
N LYS A 16 19.41 -20.95 -0.36
CA LYS A 16 19.49 -22.20 0.41
C LYS A 16 18.16 -22.46 1.10
N GLU A 17 17.41 -23.43 0.61
CA GLU A 17 16.20 -23.92 1.28
C GLU A 17 16.55 -24.86 2.43
N ARG A 18 16.12 -24.52 3.64
CA ARG A 18 15.93 -25.50 4.71
C ARG A 18 14.51 -25.34 5.21
N ARG A 19 13.66 -26.34 4.93
CA ARG A 19 12.24 -26.62 5.29
C ARG A 19 11.30 -25.48 5.77
N TYR A 20 11.76 -24.42 6.43
CA TYR A 20 10.97 -23.28 6.93
C TYR A 20 11.63 -21.89 6.83
N TYR A 21 12.90 -21.78 6.40
CA TYR A 21 13.66 -20.50 6.38
C TYR A 21 14.44 -20.32 5.06
N ARG A 22 14.46 -19.08 4.53
CA ARG A 22 15.29 -18.68 3.39
C ARG A 22 16.44 -17.79 3.89
N TYR A 23 17.68 -18.15 3.57
CA TYR A 23 18.87 -17.36 3.87
C TYR A 23 19.40 -16.70 2.59
N PHE A 24 19.64 -15.38 2.64
CA PHE A 24 20.18 -14.62 1.50
C PHE A 24 21.65 -14.28 1.67
N ILE A 25 22.38 -14.37 0.55
CA ILE A 25 23.71 -13.81 0.39
C ILE A 25 23.63 -12.90 -0.86
N CYS A 26 23.43 -11.58 -0.69
CA CYS A 26 23.78 -10.69 -1.80
C CYS A 26 25.31 -10.58 -1.86
N ARG A 27 25.88 -10.73 -3.05
CA ARG A 27 27.29 -10.39 -3.33
C ARG A 27 27.48 -8.94 -3.76
N CYS A 28 26.41 -8.15 -3.75
CA CYS A 28 26.41 -6.73 -4.05
C CYS A 28 26.65 -5.92 -2.76
N SER A 29 27.38 -4.81 -2.85
CA SER A 29 27.63 -3.90 -1.72
C SER A 29 26.41 -3.09 -1.27
N CYS A 30 25.17 -3.50 -1.61
CA CYS A 30 23.98 -2.87 -1.05
C CYS A 30 23.66 -3.51 0.30
N ASP A 31 23.41 -2.68 1.31
CA ASP A 31 23.38 -3.00 2.75
C ASP A 31 22.26 -3.97 3.20
N ILE A 32 22.22 -5.20 2.69
CA ILE A 32 21.48 -6.29 3.36
C ILE A 32 22.45 -6.92 4.36
N LYS A 33 22.43 -6.41 5.60
CA LYS A 33 23.18 -7.01 6.70
C LYS A 33 22.82 -8.49 6.81
N LYS A 34 23.86 -9.32 6.83
CA LYS A 34 23.78 -10.76 7.08
C LYS A 34 22.98 -11.06 8.35
N SER A 35 22.39 -12.26 8.32
CA SER A 35 21.93 -13.08 9.45
C SER A 35 20.67 -12.63 10.18
N GLU A 36 19.52 -13.13 9.72
CA GLU A 36 18.54 -13.77 10.59
C GLU A 36 17.71 -14.76 9.75
N ALA A 37 17.22 -15.83 10.38
CA ALA A 37 16.42 -16.84 9.70
C ALA A 37 15.03 -16.26 9.41
N ILE A 38 14.82 -15.69 8.22
CA ILE A 38 13.51 -15.15 7.85
C ILE A 38 12.64 -16.30 7.33
N SER A 39 11.45 -16.45 7.92
CA SER A 39 10.45 -17.42 7.46
C SER A 39 10.16 -17.20 5.98
N SER A 40 10.16 -18.25 5.17
CA SER A 40 9.89 -18.14 3.72
C SER A 40 8.52 -17.50 3.41
N ARG A 41 7.57 -17.56 4.35
CA ARG A 41 6.25 -16.90 4.26
C ARG A 41 6.28 -15.38 4.45
N ALA A 42 7.38 -14.83 4.96
CA ALA A 42 7.50 -13.39 5.25
C ALA A 42 8.14 -12.59 4.10
N LEU A 43 8.57 -13.26 3.03
CA LEU A 43 9.36 -12.68 1.94
C LEU A 43 8.49 -12.50 0.69
N ILE A 44 8.34 -11.27 0.22
CA ILE A 44 7.57 -10.93 -0.98
C ILE A 44 8.53 -10.65 -2.13
N GLU A 45 8.44 -11.41 -3.22
CA GLU A 45 9.27 -11.19 -4.41
C GLU A 45 8.93 -9.84 -5.06
N THR A 46 9.88 -8.92 -5.03
CA THR A 46 9.78 -7.62 -5.69
C THR A 46 10.34 -7.71 -7.10
N GLY A 47 9.81 -6.95 -8.05
CA GLY A 47 10.34 -6.89 -9.42
C GLY A 47 11.70 -6.17 -9.57
N LYS A 48 12.48 -5.99 -8.50
CA LYS A 48 13.73 -5.19 -8.48
C LYS A 48 14.99 -6.06 -8.33
N PRO A 49 15.93 -6.06 -9.31
CA PRO A 49 17.00 -7.06 -9.44
C PRO A 49 17.99 -7.23 -8.26
N CYS A 50 18.09 -6.29 -7.32
CA CYS A 50 19.03 -6.34 -6.19
C CYS A 50 18.40 -6.12 -4.80
N ALA A 51 17.06 -5.96 -4.73
CA ALA A 51 16.30 -5.79 -3.50
C ALA A 51 15.04 -6.66 -3.52
N ASN A 52 15.21 -7.90 -3.98
CA ASN A 52 14.13 -8.81 -4.40
C ASN A 52 13.13 -9.20 -3.30
N TYR A 53 13.31 -8.78 -2.04
CA TYR A 53 12.48 -9.26 -0.94
C TYR A 53 12.20 -8.17 0.09
N ILE A 54 10.92 -7.99 0.42
CA ILE A 54 10.47 -7.19 1.56
C ILE A 54 10.07 -8.14 2.68
N ASN A 55 10.58 -7.90 3.89
CA ASN A 55 10.14 -8.60 5.09
C ASN A 55 8.81 -8.01 5.55
N PHE A 56 7.74 -8.79 5.47
CA PHE A 56 6.39 -8.38 5.87
C PHE A 56 6.31 -7.94 7.34
N ASP A 57 7.10 -8.57 8.22
CA ASP A 57 7.04 -8.31 9.65
C ASP A 57 7.56 -6.90 10.01
N ASP A 58 8.25 -6.22 9.09
CA ASP A 58 8.61 -4.80 9.24
C ASP A 58 7.38 -3.87 9.18
N TYR A 59 6.28 -4.34 8.58
CA TYR A 59 5.06 -3.57 8.33
C TYR A 59 3.91 -3.91 9.28
N THR A 60 4.05 -4.95 10.11
CA THR A 60 3.00 -5.47 10.99
C THR A 60 3.29 -5.35 12.49
N LYS A 61 4.31 -4.60 12.90
CA LYS A 61 4.68 -4.51 14.34
C LYS A 61 3.56 -3.99 15.26
N GLN A 62 3.24 -4.87 16.21
CA GLN A 62 2.75 -4.77 17.61
C GLN A 62 1.30 -4.42 17.98
N ASP A 63 0.47 -3.77 17.16
CA ASP A 63 -0.93 -3.49 17.57
C ASP A 63 -2.01 -3.89 16.54
N VAL A 64 -1.62 -4.66 15.53
CA VAL A 64 -2.58 -5.18 14.53
C VAL A 64 -3.25 -6.42 15.11
N ILE A 65 -4.58 -6.43 15.14
CA ILE A 65 -5.36 -7.62 15.54
C ILE A 65 -4.92 -8.80 14.68
N LYS A 66 -4.60 -9.96 15.29
CA LYS A 66 -4.06 -11.15 14.61
C LYS A 66 -4.84 -11.53 13.33
N LYS A 67 -6.17 -11.44 13.37
CA LYS A 67 -7.04 -11.69 12.21
C LYS A 67 -6.78 -10.73 11.03
N THR A 68 -6.54 -9.45 11.33
CA THR A 68 -6.19 -8.44 10.33
C THR A 68 -4.83 -8.75 9.70
N GLU A 69 -3.86 -9.17 10.51
CA GLU A 69 -2.52 -9.56 10.05
C GLU A 69 -2.57 -10.76 9.08
N GLU A 70 -3.33 -11.80 9.41
CA GLU A 70 -3.53 -12.96 8.52
C GLU A 70 -4.15 -12.56 7.18
N THR A 71 -5.16 -11.68 7.22
CA THR A 71 -5.83 -11.18 6.01
C THR A 71 -4.87 -10.36 5.15
N LEU A 72 -4.03 -9.53 5.77
CA LEU A 72 -2.97 -8.77 5.08
C LEU A 72 -1.95 -9.70 4.43
N ARG A 73 -1.49 -10.75 5.13
CA ARG A 73 -0.56 -11.75 4.56
C ARG A 73 -1.14 -12.41 3.31
N VAL A 74 -2.38 -12.89 3.39
CA VAL A 74 -3.05 -13.54 2.26
C VAL A 74 -3.21 -12.59 1.09
N GLU A 75 -3.59 -11.33 1.33
CA GLU A 75 -3.80 -10.35 0.26
C GLU A 75 -2.51 -9.99 -0.47
N ILE A 76 -1.39 -9.88 0.26
CA ILE A 76 -0.10 -9.53 -0.32
C ILE A 76 0.44 -10.62 -1.25
N ILE A 77 0.27 -11.89 -0.89
CA ILE A 77 0.81 -13.03 -1.65
C ILE A 77 0.08 -13.20 -2.99
N LYS A 78 -1.14 -12.68 -3.12
CA LYS A 78 -1.89 -12.73 -4.38
C LYS A 78 -1.15 -12.00 -5.50
N ASP A 79 -1.24 -12.53 -6.70
CA ASP A 79 -0.79 -11.83 -7.90
C ASP A 79 -1.48 -10.48 -8.07
N ILE A 80 -0.73 -9.49 -8.55
CA ILE A 80 -1.32 -8.19 -8.89
C ILE A 80 -2.36 -8.39 -10.00
N SER A 81 -3.52 -7.77 -9.82
CA SER A 81 -4.60 -7.84 -10.81
C SER A 81 -4.14 -7.23 -12.13
N LEU A 82 -4.50 -7.87 -13.25
CA LEU A 82 -4.31 -7.31 -14.60
C LEU A 82 -5.08 -6.00 -14.81
N TYR A 83 -6.08 -5.74 -13.98
CA TYR A 83 -6.88 -4.51 -14.00
C TYR A 83 -6.39 -3.45 -13.01
N ASP A 84 -5.32 -3.72 -12.25
CA ASP A 84 -4.72 -2.70 -11.40
C ASP A 84 -4.10 -1.60 -12.27
N GLU A 85 -4.13 -0.38 -11.77
CA GLU A 85 -3.78 0.80 -12.57
C GLU A 85 -3.00 1.84 -11.75
N PRO A 86 -2.10 2.59 -12.41
CA PRO A 86 -1.37 3.66 -11.76
C PRO A 86 -2.26 4.84 -11.33
N GLY A 87 -1.97 5.42 -10.18
CA GLY A 87 -2.68 6.60 -9.69
C GLY A 87 -2.29 7.02 -8.26
N TYR A 88 -3.25 7.64 -7.57
CA TYR A 88 -3.09 8.18 -6.23
C TYR A 88 -4.09 7.56 -5.26
N ILE A 89 -3.69 7.40 -4.01
CA ILE A 89 -4.58 7.18 -2.86
C ILE A 89 -4.87 8.53 -2.21
N TYR A 90 -6.14 8.89 -2.11
CA TYR A 90 -6.59 10.11 -1.46
C TYR A 90 -7.30 9.84 -0.15
N ILE A 91 -7.24 10.83 0.74
CA ILE A 91 -7.94 10.87 2.01
C ILE A 91 -8.83 12.12 1.99
N TYR A 92 -10.14 11.93 2.09
CA TYR A 92 -11.12 13.00 2.26
C TYR A 92 -11.65 13.00 3.68
N LYS A 93 -11.87 14.19 4.24
CA LYS A 93 -12.56 14.37 5.53
C LYS A 93 -13.87 15.11 5.31
N VAL A 94 -14.95 14.63 5.91
CA VAL A 94 -16.25 15.34 5.89
C VAL A 94 -16.19 16.54 6.85
N LYS A 95 -16.66 17.70 6.38
CA LYS A 95 -16.66 18.96 7.14
C LYS A 95 -17.84 19.12 8.11
N ASP A 96 -18.67 18.09 8.29
CA ASP A 96 -19.87 18.22 9.11
C ASP A 96 -19.54 18.31 10.61
N LYS A 97 -20.31 19.11 11.35
CA LYS A 97 -20.06 19.53 12.74
C LYS A 97 -20.04 18.34 13.71
N ASN A 98 -20.70 17.24 13.36
CA ASN A 98 -20.79 16.02 14.20
C ASN A 98 -19.82 14.90 13.77
N SER A 99 -19.12 15.05 12.64
CA SER A 99 -18.31 13.98 12.04
C SER A 99 -16.81 14.17 12.24
N GLY A 100 -16.39 14.64 13.43
CA GLY A 100 -15.04 15.16 13.71
C GLY A 100 -13.84 14.30 13.25
N HIS A 101 -14.05 13.01 12.98
CA HIS A 101 -13.03 12.04 12.62
C HIS A 101 -13.46 11.04 11.53
N LEU A 102 -14.34 11.44 10.61
CA LEU A 102 -14.77 10.58 9.51
C LEU A 102 -13.95 10.82 8.24
N TYR A 103 -13.30 9.77 7.75
CA TYR A 103 -12.41 9.81 6.59
C TYR A 103 -12.87 8.85 5.50
N LYS A 104 -12.93 9.32 4.27
CA LYS A 104 -13.08 8.48 3.07
C LYS A 104 -11.72 8.26 2.45
N ILE A 105 -11.37 7.01 2.21
CA ILE A 105 -10.10 6.63 1.59
C ILE A 105 -10.41 5.96 0.27
N GLY A 106 -9.84 6.50 -0.81
CA GLY A 106 -10.06 5.94 -2.13
C GLY A 106 -8.87 6.11 -3.06
N ARG A 107 -8.96 5.48 -4.23
CA ARG A 107 -8.01 5.61 -5.34
C ARG A 107 -8.54 6.44 -6.51
N SER A 108 -7.65 7.11 -7.23
CA SER A 108 -7.98 7.81 -8.50
C SER A 108 -6.73 8.12 -9.34
N LYS A 109 -6.89 8.18 -10.66
CA LYS A 109 -5.88 8.76 -11.57
C LYS A 109 -5.75 10.28 -11.43
N SER A 110 -6.86 10.94 -11.10
CA SER A 110 -6.96 12.38 -10.89
C SER A 110 -7.84 12.65 -9.66
N VAL A 111 -7.20 13.05 -8.57
CA VAL A 111 -7.87 13.29 -7.28
C VAL A 111 -8.87 14.44 -7.40
N GLY A 112 -8.49 15.54 -8.08
CA GLY A 112 -9.37 16.70 -8.29
C GLY A 112 -10.67 16.33 -8.99
N ARG A 113 -10.59 15.67 -10.15
CA ARG A 113 -11.76 15.21 -10.89
C ARG A 113 -12.64 14.27 -10.05
N ARG A 114 -12.03 13.37 -9.28
CA ARG A 114 -12.75 12.44 -8.41
C ARG A 114 -13.51 13.16 -7.29
N LEU A 115 -12.95 14.24 -6.74
CA LEU A 115 -13.61 15.07 -5.73
C LEU A 115 -14.87 15.71 -6.31
N GLU A 116 -14.81 16.25 -7.52
CA GLU A 116 -15.95 16.86 -8.21
C GLU A 116 -17.06 15.86 -8.53
N GLU A 117 -16.71 14.71 -9.11
CA GLU A 117 -17.66 13.64 -9.44
C GLU A 117 -18.39 13.14 -8.19
N TRP A 118 -17.64 12.93 -7.10
CA TRP A 118 -18.21 12.44 -5.85
C TRP A 118 -19.03 13.52 -5.15
N GLY A 119 -18.60 14.78 -5.19
CA GLY A 119 -19.39 15.92 -4.72
C GLY A 119 -20.74 16.03 -5.43
N LYS A 120 -20.77 15.82 -6.75
CA LYS A 120 -22.02 15.81 -7.55
C LYS A 120 -22.92 14.61 -7.23
N LYS A 121 -22.34 13.43 -7.01
CA LYS A 121 -23.12 12.18 -6.81
C LYS A 121 -23.67 12.06 -5.39
N CYS A 122 -22.88 12.43 -4.39
CA CYS A 122 -23.14 12.10 -2.99
C CYS A 122 -23.32 13.33 -2.10
N HIS A 123 -23.11 14.54 -2.61
CA HIS A 123 -23.34 15.84 -1.95
C HIS A 123 -22.67 16.05 -0.57
N TYR A 124 -21.70 15.22 -0.20
CA TYR A 124 -20.90 15.44 1.00
C TYR A 124 -19.95 16.62 0.81
N LYS A 125 -19.97 17.57 1.75
CA LYS A 125 -18.96 18.63 1.84
C LYS A 125 -17.68 18.05 2.43
N ALA A 126 -16.68 17.77 1.60
CA ALA A 126 -15.41 17.22 2.05
C ALA A 126 -14.22 18.12 1.75
N GLU A 127 -13.13 17.85 2.47
CA GLU A 127 -11.81 18.46 2.26
C GLU A 127 -10.80 17.38 1.88
N LEU A 128 -9.92 17.70 0.94
CA LEU A 128 -8.74 16.87 0.69
C LEU A 128 -7.77 17.01 1.85
N VAL A 129 -7.55 15.90 2.56
CA VAL A 129 -6.60 15.82 3.67
C VAL A 129 -5.20 15.53 3.14
N LYS A 130 -5.10 14.52 2.26
CA LYS A 130 -3.84 14.14 1.63
C LYS A 130 -4.08 13.31 0.36
N ALA A 131 -3.19 13.44 -0.63
CA ALA A 131 -3.06 12.51 -1.75
C ALA A 131 -1.62 11.96 -1.75
N LEU A 132 -1.49 10.64 -1.91
CA LEU A 132 -0.21 9.93 -1.90
C LEU A 132 -0.13 8.99 -3.11
N PRO A 133 1.04 8.81 -3.74
CA PRO A 133 2.30 9.51 -3.46
C PRO A 133 2.25 10.99 -3.89
N GLU A 134 3.19 11.80 -3.41
CA GLU A 134 3.29 13.20 -3.84
C GLU A 134 4.13 13.28 -5.13
N GLY A 135 3.56 13.84 -6.21
CA GLY A 135 4.27 14.09 -7.48
C GLY A 135 4.52 12.88 -8.38
N LYS A 136 4.30 11.64 -7.91
CA LYS A 136 4.40 10.40 -8.71
C LYS A 136 3.19 9.52 -8.49
N LYS A 137 2.89 8.63 -9.46
CA LYS A 137 1.80 7.66 -9.34
C LYS A 137 2.28 6.37 -8.68
N CYS A 138 1.51 5.88 -7.73
CA CYS A 138 1.63 4.51 -7.25
C CYS A 138 1.22 3.57 -8.39
N LYS A 139 2.08 2.63 -8.76
CA LYS A 139 1.88 1.74 -9.92
C LYS A 139 0.64 0.85 -9.79
N TYR A 140 0.35 0.38 -8.57
CA TYR A 140 -0.73 -0.57 -8.28
C TYR A 140 -1.64 -0.04 -7.17
N THR A 141 -2.53 0.89 -7.54
CA THR A 141 -3.40 1.56 -6.56
C THR A 141 -4.51 0.67 -6.02
N HIS A 142 -4.96 -0.35 -6.76
CA HIS A 142 -6.03 -1.23 -6.29
C HIS A 142 -5.52 -2.08 -5.13
N ARG A 143 -4.33 -2.67 -5.28
CA ARG A 143 -3.65 -3.39 -4.20
C ARG A 143 -3.37 -2.48 -3.00
N ALA A 144 -2.85 -1.28 -3.23
CA ALA A 144 -2.56 -0.32 -2.16
C ALA A 144 -3.81 0.01 -1.33
N GLU A 145 -4.91 0.39 -2.00
CA GLU A 145 -6.18 0.71 -1.35
C GLU A 145 -6.72 -0.48 -0.56
N ARG A 146 -6.64 -1.70 -1.13
CA ARG A 146 -7.14 -2.91 -0.48
C ARG A 146 -6.41 -3.20 0.83
N LEU A 147 -5.09 -3.09 0.86
CA LEU A 147 -4.29 -3.31 2.07
C LEU A 147 -4.61 -2.28 3.15
N ILE A 148 -4.76 -1.01 2.77
CA ILE A 148 -5.18 0.08 3.68
C ILE A 148 -6.55 -0.22 4.29
N HIS A 149 -7.50 -0.65 3.46
CA HIS A 149 -8.85 -0.98 3.88
C HIS A 149 -8.89 -2.17 4.83
N ILE A 150 -8.09 -3.21 4.59
CA ILE A 150 -7.97 -4.36 5.49
C ILE A 150 -7.43 -3.91 6.85
N GLU A 151 -6.38 -3.09 6.88
CA GLU A 151 -5.79 -2.65 8.15
C GLU A 151 -6.72 -1.74 8.95
N LEU A 152 -7.46 -0.86 8.26
CA LEU A 152 -8.43 0.03 8.88
C LEU A 152 -9.81 -0.60 9.11
N GLU A 153 -9.97 -1.91 8.88
CA GLU A 153 -11.27 -2.60 8.94
C GLU A 153 -12.02 -2.35 10.26
N VAL A 154 -11.31 -2.34 11.40
CA VAL A 154 -11.92 -2.06 12.71
C VAL A 154 -12.43 -0.65 12.90
N HIS A 155 -11.99 0.28 12.04
CA HIS A 155 -12.46 1.65 12.02
C HIS A 155 -13.53 1.86 10.94
N ARG A 156 -13.87 0.84 10.14
CA ARG A 156 -14.80 0.96 9.03
C ARG A 156 -16.19 1.35 9.54
N VAL A 157 -16.82 2.29 8.86
CA VAL A 157 -18.19 2.71 9.11
C VAL A 157 -19.01 2.42 7.87
N ASP A 158 -20.04 1.61 8.05
CA ASP A 158 -21.05 1.39 7.03
C ASP A 158 -21.98 2.59 6.98
N LEU A 159 -21.92 3.34 5.87
CA LEU A 159 -22.69 4.56 5.70
C LEU A 159 -23.62 4.40 4.50
N LEU A 160 -24.93 4.36 4.76
CA LEU A 160 -25.93 4.47 3.71
C LEU A 160 -25.97 5.93 3.25
N CYS A 161 -25.67 6.18 1.98
CA CYS A 161 -25.69 7.54 1.47
C CYS A 161 -27.12 8.00 1.19
N ASP A 162 -27.53 9.09 1.83
CA ASP A 162 -28.88 9.66 1.64
C ASP A 162 -29.12 10.17 0.22
N TYR A 163 -28.06 10.47 -0.54
CA TYR A 163 -28.15 11.01 -1.89
C TYR A 163 -28.12 9.91 -2.95
N CYS A 164 -27.07 9.10 -2.99
CA CYS A 164 -26.93 8.07 -4.03
C CYS A 164 -27.64 6.75 -3.68
N LYS A 165 -28.17 6.62 -2.46
CA LYS A 165 -28.87 5.44 -1.93
C LYS A 165 -28.04 4.16 -1.94
N GLN A 166 -26.73 4.26 -2.10
CA GLN A 166 -25.79 3.15 -2.03
C GLN A 166 -25.12 3.09 -0.66
N LYS A 167 -24.76 1.87 -0.25
CA LYS A 167 -23.89 1.64 0.89
C LYS A 167 -22.46 1.95 0.49
N HIS A 168 -21.82 2.88 1.20
CA HIS A 168 -20.40 3.18 1.03
C HIS A 168 -19.62 2.43 2.10
N ASN A 169 -18.64 1.64 1.67
CA ASN A 169 -17.82 0.85 2.60
C ASN A 169 -16.47 1.52 2.85
N GLU A 170 -16.09 2.51 2.06
CA GLU A 170 -14.79 3.16 2.12
C GLU A 170 -14.66 4.30 3.13
N TRP A 171 -15.44 4.25 4.22
CA TRP A 171 -15.45 5.23 5.31
C TRP A 171 -14.83 4.67 6.57
N PHE A 172 -14.06 5.50 7.27
CA PHE A 172 -13.32 5.12 8.46
C PHE A 172 -13.44 6.20 9.54
N LYS A 173 -13.83 5.81 10.76
CA LYS A 173 -13.90 6.69 11.93
C LYS A 173 -12.68 6.47 12.82
N SER A 174 -11.68 7.33 12.68
CA SER A 174 -10.41 7.21 13.43
C SER A 174 -9.67 8.55 13.51
N LYS A 175 -8.64 8.65 14.34
CA LYS A 175 -7.83 9.88 14.43
C LYS A 175 -7.06 10.10 13.12
N LYS A 176 -6.94 11.36 12.68
CA LYS A 176 -6.17 11.75 11.46
C LYS A 176 -4.80 11.08 11.40
N LYS A 177 -4.08 11.06 12.54
CA LYS A 177 -2.74 10.49 12.65
C LYS A 177 -2.69 9.01 12.27
N ILE A 178 -3.67 8.22 12.74
CA ILE A 178 -3.77 6.78 12.46
C ILE A 178 -4.08 6.56 10.97
N VAL A 179 -5.08 7.28 10.43
CA VAL A 179 -5.44 7.15 9.02
C VAL A 179 -4.26 7.50 8.11
N CYS A 180 -3.61 8.65 8.35
CA CYS A 180 -2.46 9.06 7.56
C CYS A 180 -1.26 8.12 7.70
N SER A 181 -1.01 7.56 8.89
CA SER A 181 0.11 6.62 9.08
C SER A 181 -0.12 5.31 8.33
N VAL A 182 -1.34 4.76 8.35
CA VAL A 182 -1.66 3.52 7.64
C VAL A 182 -1.61 3.72 6.12
N VAL A 183 -2.19 4.81 5.61
CA VAL A 183 -2.13 5.11 4.17
C VAL A 183 -0.68 5.29 3.72
N LYS A 184 0.12 6.07 4.46
CA LYS A 184 1.54 6.25 4.16
C LYS A 184 2.29 4.92 4.17
N LYS A 185 2.10 4.10 5.21
CA LYS A 185 2.75 2.80 5.36
C LYS A 185 2.56 1.91 4.12
N TRP A 186 1.33 1.78 3.65
CA TRP A 186 1.03 0.93 2.50
C TRP A 186 1.48 1.54 1.17
N VAL A 187 1.40 2.86 1.00
CA VAL A 187 1.97 3.50 -0.19
C VAL A 187 3.50 3.30 -0.24
N ASP A 188 4.20 3.50 0.88
CA ASP A 188 5.65 3.27 0.99
C ASP A 188 6.01 1.80 0.73
N PHE A 189 5.18 0.85 1.20
CA PHE A 189 5.33 -0.57 0.87
C PHE A 189 5.23 -0.81 -0.63
N MET A 190 4.20 -0.26 -1.30
CA MET A 190 4.01 -0.45 -2.74
C MET A 190 5.17 0.13 -3.56
N GLU A 191 5.69 1.30 -3.17
CA GLU A 191 6.87 1.90 -3.79
C GLU A 191 8.11 1.00 -3.66
N LYS A 192 8.35 0.47 -2.46
CA LYS A 192 9.49 -0.43 -2.24
C LYS A 192 9.34 -1.71 -3.05
N ALA A 193 8.14 -2.30 -3.06
CA ALA A 193 7.84 -3.58 -3.72
C ALA A 193 7.83 -3.51 -5.25
N TYR A 194 7.31 -2.42 -5.81
CA TYR A 194 6.99 -2.35 -7.24
C TYR A 194 7.55 -1.10 -7.95
N GLY A 195 8.06 -0.12 -7.20
CA GLY A 195 8.45 1.19 -7.74
C GLY A 195 7.25 2.13 -7.96
N PHE A 196 7.55 3.33 -8.45
CA PHE A 196 6.53 4.23 -9.00
C PHE A 196 6.40 4.05 -10.51
N ASP A 197 5.26 4.47 -11.03
CA ASP A 197 5.08 4.66 -12.47
C ASP A 197 5.85 5.92 -12.87
N GLU A 198 6.71 5.82 -13.90
CA GLU A 198 7.55 6.92 -14.43
C GLU A 198 6.74 7.91 -15.27
#